data_AF-A0A9D3RR11-F1
#
_entry.id   AF-A0A9D3RR11-F1
#
_cell.length_a   1.000
_cell.length_b   1.000
_cell.length_c   1.000
_cell.angle_alpha   90.00
_cell.angle_beta   90.00
_cell.angle_gamma   90.00
#
_symmetry.space_group_name_H-M   'P 1'
#
loop_
_entity.id
_entity.type
_entity.pdbx_description
1 polymer ?
#
loop_
_entity_poly.entity_id
_entity_poly.type
_entity_poly.pdbx_seq_one_letter_code
_entity_poly.pdbx_strand_id
1 'polypeptide(L)'
;RNCRKAILNSSNLTEKSCDIVASALQSSNSPLRDLDLSYNNLGDSGVELLCAGLMSPNCKLQRLGLSGCRVTQRGCDSLASALCSNPSHLKELDLRYNHPGDSGVRALSAAKLDTLTLLVDHGGENRTKPGPRKYGCQLTLDPNTAHRGLSLSEGNRRVTYTQGRKQPYPDHPERFENYFQVVCRESVCERCYWEAECSLSEWGEVYIAVTYKGISRKGEDSDCRFGGNKNSWSLECFKPSYSDKLSYSVWHNKNRTLIPAPSPTAEQECVMMMLVEECVCTG
;
A
#
# COMPACT_ATOMS: atom_id res chain seq x y z
N ARG A 1 25.48 6.62 22.53
CA ARG A 1 25.87 5.27 23.06
C ARG A 1 24.83 4.63 23.99
N ASN A 2 23.67 5.26 24.29
CA ASN A 2 22.65 4.71 25.21
C ASN A 2 21.26 4.49 24.56
N CYS A 3 21.21 4.23 23.25
CA CYS A 3 19.93 4.15 22.55
C CYS A 3 19.18 2.86 22.92
N ARG A 4 18.15 2.96 23.77
CA ARG A 4 17.29 1.82 24.15
C ARG A 4 16.20 1.53 23.13
N LYS A 5 15.91 2.48 22.23
CA LYS A 5 14.87 2.38 21.22
C LYS A 5 15.40 2.81 19.85
N ALA A 6 15.35 1.92 18.87
CA ALA A 6 15.65 2.23 17.48
C ALA A 6 14.36 2.14 16.66
N ILE A 7 13.99 3.24 16.01
CA ILE A 7 12.85 3.30 15.08
C ILE A 7 13.44 3.44 13.68
N LEU A 8 13.32 2.37 12.90
CA LEU A 8 13.85 2.24 11.55
C LEU A 8 12.73 1.83 10.58
N ASN A 9 11.48 2.18 10.91
CA ASN A 9 10.33 1.85 10.08
C ASN A 9 10.36 2.63 8.77
N SER A 10 9.82 2.03 7.69
CA SER A 10 9.80 2.63 6.34
C SER A 10 11.14 3.23 5.87
N SER A 11 12.27 2.67 6.31
CA SER A 11 13.62 3.21 6.06
C SER A 11 14.32 2.58 4.85
N ASN A 12 13.56 1.93 3.96
CA ASN A 12 14.07 1.20 2.79
C ASN A 12 15.13 0.14 3.13
N LEU A 13 15.04 -0.47 4.31
CA LEU A 13 15.92 -1.58 4.69
C LEU A 13 15.55 -2.85 3.90
N THR A 14 16.59 -3.63 3.60
CA THR A 14 16.49 -4.92 2.91
C THR A 14 17.05 -6.04 3.77
N GLU A 15 17.00 -7.27 3.28
CA GLU A 15 17.59 -8.44 3.96
C GLU A 15 19.06 -8.22 4.35
N LYS A 16 19.84 -7.51 3.52
CA LYS A 16 21.26 -7.24 3.78
C LYS A 16 21.48 -6.35 4.99
N SER A 17 20.53 -5.48 5.32
CA SER A 17 20.61 -4.63 6.52
C SER A 17 20.46 -5.47 7.79
N CYS A 18 19.83 -6.64 7.71
CA CYS A 18 19.57 -7.49 8.87
C CYS A 18 20.84 -8.09 9.48
N ASP A 19 21.91 -8.28 8.70
CA ASP A 19 23.22 -8.71 9.23
C ASP A 19 23.81 -7.69 10.21
N ILE A 20 23.70 -6.40 9.86
CA ILE A 20 24.18 -5.29 10.68
C ILE A 20 23.34 -5.20 11.97
N VAL A 21 22.02 -5.34 11.85
CA VAL A 21 21.11 -5.33 12.99
C VAL A 21 21.38 -6.54 13.89
N ALA A 22 21.53 -7.73 13.34
CA ALA A 22 21.85 -8.95 14.08
C ALA A 22 23.17 -8.80 14.83
N SER A 23 24.21 -8.27 14.18
CA SER A 23 25.50 -7.97 14.82
C SER A 23 25.36 -6.98 15.98
N ALA A 24 24.51 -5.96 15.83
CA ALA A 24 24.23 -5.01 16.90
C ALA A 24 23.46 -5.63 18.08
N LEU A 25 22.60 -6.62 17.83
CA LEU A 25 21.89 -7.38 18.87
C LEU A 25 22.83 -8.34 19.63
N GLN A 26 23.85 -8.89 18.94
CA GLN A 26 24.84 -9.79 19.54
C GLN A 26 25.86 -9.07 20.44
N SER A 27 26.01 -7.76 20.27
CA SER A 27 26.96 -6.97 21.05
C SER A 27 26.58 -6.95 22.54
N SER A 28 27.49 -7.40 23.41
CA SER A 28 27.31 -7.44 24.87
C SER A 28 26.99 -6.08 25.49
N ASN A 29 27.44 -5.00 24.84
CA ASN A 29 27.24 -3.63 25.27
C ASN A 29 25.98 -2.98 24.69
N SER A 30 25.16 -3.72 23.93
CA SER A 30 23.95 -3.18 23.31
C SER A 30 22.91 -2.78 24.36
N PRO A 31 22.54 -1.49 24.46
CA PRO A 31 21.47 -1.04 25.36
C PRO A 31 20.08 -1.22 24.73
N LEU A 32 19.98 -1.74 23.51
CA LEU A 32 18.73 -1.80 22.76
C LEU A 32 17.72 -2.71 23.46
N ARG A 33 16.49 -2.22 23.58
CA ARG A 33 15.33 -2.90 24.18
C ARG A 33 14.13 -2.90 23.24
N ASP A 34 14.08 -1.96 22.31
CA ASP A 34 12.91 -1.69 21.50
C ASP A 34 13.39 -1.39 20.08
N LEU A 35 13.00 -2.23 19.13
CA LEU A 35 13.46 -2.16 17.75
C LEU A 35 12.25 -2.25 16.83
N ASP A 36 11.98 -1.18 16.11
CA ASP A 36 10.93 -1.14 15.10
C ASP A 36 11.55 -1.14 13.72
N LEU A 37 11.39 -2.25 12.99
CA LEU A 37 11.82 -2.44 11.60
C LEU A 37 10.62 -2.47 10.64
N SER A 38 9.44 -2.06 11.08
CA SER A 38 8.20 -2.22 10.32
C SER A 38 8.24 -1.52 8.95
N TYR A 39 7.48 -2.06 7.99
CA TYR A 39 7.32 -1.55 6.63
C TYR A 39 8.60 -1.53 5.78
N ASN A 40 9.62 -2.30 6.16
CA ASN A 40 10.80 -2.57 5.32
C ASN A 40 10.59 -3.83 4.46
N ASN A 41 11.47 -4.11 3.49
CA ASN A 41 11.38 -5.30 2.64
C ASN A 41 12.41 -6.35 3.10
N LEU A 42 12.25 -6.84 4.33
CA LEU A 42 13.20 -7.79 4.92
C LEU A 42 13.02 -9.22 4.38
N GLY A 43 11.75 -9.64 4.23
CA GLY A 43 11.40 -11.01 3.86
C GLY A 43 11.86 -12.05 4.89
N ASP A 44 11.65 -13.33 4.59
CA ASP A 44 12.04 -14.43 5.48
C ASP A 44 13.56 -14.51 5.66
N SER A 45 14.35 -14.26 4.61
CA SER A 45 15.81 -14.28 4.70
C SER A 45 16.35 -13.20 5.64
N GLY A 46 15.81 -11.98 5.60
CA GLY A 46 16.16 -10.95 6.57
C GLY A 46 15.80 -11.34 8.00
N VAL A 47 14.62 -11.95 8.20
CA VAL A 47 14.18 -12.46 9.51
C VAL A 47 15.09 -13.58 10.01
N GLU A 48 15.52 -14.50 9.16
CA GLU A 48 16.48 -15.56 9.49
C GLU A 48 17.80 -14.98 10.00
N LEU A 49 18.31 -13.92 9.37
CA LEU A 49 19.50 -13.20 9.85
C LEU A 49 19.26 -12.52 11.20
N LEU A 50 18.10 -11.88 11.39
CA LEU A 50 17.73 -11.29 12.68
C LEU A 50 17.64 -12.36 13.78
N CYS A 51 17.19 -13.56 13.47
CA CYS A 51 17.11 -14.68 14.41
C CYS A 51 18.49 -15.03 14.99
N ALA A 52 19.57 -14.94 14.21
CA ALA A 52 20.93 -15.12 14.74
C ALA A 52 21.28 -14.10 15.82
N GLY A 53 20.77 -12.86 15.68
CA GLY A 53 20.88 -11.83 16.72
C GLY A 53 20.03 -12.13 17.95
N LEU A 54 18.77 -12.55 17.75
CA LEU A 54 17.82 -12.88 18.83
C LEU A 54 18.28 -14.07 19.67
N MET A 55 18.92 -15.06 19.04
CA MET A 55 19.49 -16.22 19.73
C MET A 55 20.73 -15.89 20.55
N SER A 56 21.26 -14.67 20.49
CA SER A 56 22.44 -14.31 21.29
C SER A 56 22.08 -14.20 22.78
N PRO A 57 22.88 -14.75 23.71
CA PRO A 57 22.69 -14.52 25.15
C PRO A 57 22.90 -13.05 25.55
N ASN A 58 23.51 -12.25 24.68
CA ASN A 58 23.68 -10.81 24.88
C ASN A 58 22.45 -9.99 24.45
N CYS A 59 21.53 -10.59 23.69
CA CYS A 59 20.35 -9.90 23.18
C CYS A 59 19.40 -9.58 24.33
N LYS A 60 19.15 -8.30 24.56
CA LYS A 60 18.27 -7.81 25.63
C LYS A 60 16.98 -7.19 25.08
N LEU A 61 16.66 -7.48 23.82
CA LEU A 61 15.51 -6.90 23.13
C LEU A 61 14.20 -7.36 23.78
N GLN A 62 13.30 -6.41 24.02
CA GLN A 62 12.01 -6.61 24.67
C GLN A 62 10.84 -6.41 23.70
N ARG A 63 10.99 -5.56 22.69
CA ARG A 63 9.96 -5.30 21.68
C ARG A 63 10.59 -5.30 20.30
N LEU A 64 9.97 -6.05 19.38
CA LEU A 64 10.40 -6.17 17.99
C LEU A 64 9.20 -5.93 17.07
N GLY A 65 9.27 -4.84 16.29
CA GLY A 65 8.34 -4.51 15.23
C GLY A 65 8.82 -5.05 13.89
N LEU A 66 8.05 -5.96 13.31
CA LEU A 66 8.24 -6.53 11.96
C LEU A 66 6.98 -6.39 11.11
N SER A 67 6.10 -5.45 11.47
CA SER A 67 4.86 -5.24 10.74
C SER A 67 5.14 -4.89 9.28
N GLY A 68 4.45 -5.50 8.31
CA GLY A 68 4.62 -5.16 6.89
C GLY A 68 5.99 -5.53 6.27
N CYS A 69 6.73 -6.47 6.88
CA CYS A 69 8.08 -6.88 6.46
C CYS A 69 8.12 -8.02 5.42
N ARG A 70 6.96 -8.47 4.92
CA ARG A 70 6.80 -9.62 4.00
C ARG A 70 7.23 -10.95 4.62
N VAL A 71 7.01 -11.10 5.92
CA VAL A 71 7.28 -12.34 6.65
C VAL A 71 6.22 -13.38 6.30
N THR A 72 6.65 -14.58 5.95
CA THR A 72 5.78 -15.73 5.68
C THR A 72 5.82 -16.74 6.82
N GLN A 73 5.18 -17.89 6.63
CA GLN A 73 5.31 -19.03 7.53
C GLN A 73 6.78 -19.38 7.81
N ARG A 74 7.66 -19.37 6.79
CA ARG A 74 9.07 -19.72 6.96
C ARG A 74 9.78 -18.82 7.96
N GLY A 75 9.62 -17.50 7.81
CA GLY A 75 10.20 -16.55 8.77
C GLY A 75 9.62 -16.71 10.17
N CYS A 76 8.34 -17.08 10.29
CA CYS A 76 7.71 -17.37 11.59
C CYS A 76 8.29 -18.62 12.25
N ASP A 77 8.58 -19.69 11.49
CA ASP A 77 9.21 -20.90 12.01
C ASP A 77 10.64 -20.60 12.53
N SER A 78 11.38 -19.74 11.81
CA SER A 78 12.69 -19.24 12.25
C SER A 78 12.60 -18.43 13.54
N LEU A 79 11.63 -17.51 13.62
CA LEU A 79 11.36 -16.72 14.83
C LEU A 79 10.97 -17.61 16.01
N ALA A 80 10.07 -18.57 15.81
CA ALA A 80 9.65 -19.51 16.85
C ALA A 80 10.84 -20.31 17.39
N SER A 81 11.70 -20.80 16.51
CA SER A 81 12.93 -21.51 16.89
C SER A 81 13.86 -20.62 17.71
N ALA A 82 14.08 -19.38 17.28
CA ALA A 82 14.93 -18.43 17.99
C ALA A 82 14.40 -18.09 19.40
N LEU A 83 13.07 -17.95 19.53
CA LEU A 83 12.41 -17.67 20.81
C LEU A 83 12.49 -18.85 21.80
N CYS A 84 12.58 -20.09 21.31
CA CYS A 84 12.75 -21.29 22.14
C CYS A 84 14.23 -21.57 22.52
N SER A 85 15.19 -21.02 21.79
CA SER A 85 16.61 -21.40 21.91
C SER A 85 17.31 -20.85 23.16
N ASN A 86 16.86 -19.71 23.67
CA ASN A 86 17.39 -19.05 24.86
C ASN A 86 16.24 -18.38 25.62
N PRO A 87 16.38 -18.09 26.94
CA PRO A 87 15.39 -17.31 27.67
C PRO A 87 15.28 -15.93 27.02
N SER A 88 14.31 -15.79 26.12
CA SER A 88 14.09 -14.58 25.37
C SER A 88 13.62 -13.49 26.32
N HIS A 89 14.22 -12.31 26.19
CA HIS A 89 13.74 -11.10 26.86
C HIS A 89 12.58 -10.43 26.12
N LEU A 90 12.19 -10.97 24.96
CA LEU A 90 11.15 -10.44 24.11
C LEU A 90 9.78 -10.59 24.79
N LYS A 91 9.10 -9.45 24.93
CA LYS A 91 7.77 -9.30 25.53
C LYS A 91 6.72 -8.90 24.50
N GLU A 92 7.12 -8.37 23.35
CA GLU A 92 6.23 -8.01 22.26
C GLU A 92 6.86 -8.32 20.90
N LEU A 93 6.09 -8.98 20.05
CA LEU A 93 6.42 -9.24 18.65
C LEU A 93 5.25 -8.77 17.79
N ASP A 94 5.47 -7.73 17.00
CA ASP A 94 4.48 -7.23 16.05
C ASP A 94 4.76 -7.76 14.64
N LEU A 95 3.86 -8.60 14.15
CA LEU A 95 3.87 -9.23 12.84
C LEU A 95 2.62 -8.86 12.03
N ARG A 96 1.88 -7.81 12.40
CA ARG A 96 0.76 -7.30 11.60
C ARG A 96 1.18 -6.98 10.16
N TYR A 97 0.23 -7.01 9.23
CA TYR A 97 0.46 -6.75 7.81
C TYR A 97 1.50 -7.69 7.15
N ASN A 98 1.66 -8.92 7.65
CA ASN A 98 2.47 -9.99 7.04
C ASN A 98 1.57 -11.15 6.56
N HIS A 99 2.20 -12.29 6.21
CA HIS A 99 1.49 -13.51 5.81
C HIS A 99 2.02 -14.75 6.57
N PRO A 100 1.91 -14.79 7.91
CA PRO A 100 2.46 -15.89 8.70
C PRO A 100 1.80 -17.25 8.41
N GLY A 101 0.57 -17.24 7.89
CA GLY A 101 -0.26 -18.44 7.72
C GLY A 101 -0.63 -19.09 9.07
N ASP A 102 -1.62 -19.98 9.05
CA ASP A 102 -2.11 -20.61 10.29
C ASP A 102 -1.03 -21.41 11.02
N SER A 103 -0.14 -22.05 10.25
CA SER A 103 0.95 -22.83 10.82
C SER A 103 2.03 -21.95 11.45
N GLY A 104 2.39 -20.81 10.83
CA GLY A 104 3.36 -19.89 11.42
C GLY A 104 2.83 -19.24 12.71
N VAL A 105 1.53 -18.87 12.73
CA VAL A 105 0.88 -18.39 13.96
C VAL A 105 0.87 -19.47 15.04
N ARG A 106 0.61 -20.72 14.67
CA ARG A 106 0.67 -21.85 15.61
C ARG A 106 2.08 -22.08 16.15
N ALA A 107 3.11 -22.02 15.32
CA ALA A 107 4.50 -22.17 15.73
C ALA A 107 4.91 -21.08 16.74
N LEU A 108 4.61 -19.82 16.44
CA LEU A 108 4.87 -18.69 17.34
C LEU A 108 4.05 -18.77 18.63
N SER A 109 2.80 -19.25 18.54
CA SER A 109 1.95 -19.45 19.71
C SER A 109 2.38 -20.64 20.57
N ALA A 110 3.02 -21.66 20.00
CA ALA A 110 3.56 -22.79 20.75
C ALA A 110 4.90 -22.42 21.41
N ALA A 111 5.67 -21.53 20.78
CA ALA A 111 6.88 -20.94 21.35
C ALA A 111 6.60 -19.98 22.53
N LYS A 112 5.34 -19.76 22.91
CA LYS A 112 4.90 -18.85 23.98
C LYS A 112 5.74 -19.04 25.25
N LEU A 113 6.66 -18.11 25.46
CA LEU A 113 7.00 -17.68 26.81
C LEU A 113 5.76 -17.00 27.38
N ASP A 114 5.33 -17.34 28.60
CA ASP A 114 4.09 -16.88 29.25
C ASP A 114 3.88 -15.35 29.29
N THR A 115 4.89 -14.57 28.89
CA THR A 115 4.92 -13.11 28.92
C THR A 115 4.99 -12.43 27.54
N LEU A 116 5.03 -13.19 26.44
CA LEU A 116 5.13 -12.62 25.09
C LEU A 116 3.75 -12.25 24.52
N THR A 117 3.58 -10.97 24.20
CA THR A 117 2.45 -10.45 23.42
C THR A 117 2.74 -10.57 21.93
N LEU A 118 1.94 -11.36 21.22
CA LEU A 118 2.04 -11.54 19.77
C LEU A 118 0.94 -10.74 19.07
N LEU A 119 1.31 -9.77 18.23
CA LEU A 119 0.38 -9.00 17.41
C LEU A 119 0.44 -9.52 15.97
N VAL A 120 -0.65 -10.13 15.51
CA VAL A 120 -0.76 -10.67 14.15
C VAL A 120 -2.13 -10.29 13.60
N ASP A 121 -2.17 -9.89 12.34
CA ASP A 121 -3.38 -9.88 11.52
C ASP A 121 -3.14 -10.69 10.23
N HIS A 122 -4.21 -11.21 9.65
CA HIS A 122 -4.13 -11.93 8.39
C HIS A 122 -4.32 -10.94 7.24
N GLY A 123 -3.22 -10.38 6.74
CA GLY A 123 -3.24 -9.38 5.66
C GLY A 123 -3.50 -9.93 4.26
N GLY A 124 -3.80 -11.23 4.11
CA GLY A 124 -3.99 -11.92 2.83
C GLY A 124 -2.68 -12.21 2.07
N GLU A 125 -2.78 -12.94 0.95
CA GLU A 125 -1.60 -13.35 0.14
C GLU A 125 -0.82 -12.16 -0.44
N ASN A 126 -1.49 -11.03 -0.68
CA ASN A 126 -0.86 -9.83 -1.26
C ASN A 126 0.34 -9.37 -0.44
N ARG A 127 0.37 -9.56 0.89
CA ARG A 127 1.47 -9.12 1.77
C ARG A 127 2.82 -9.76 1.45
N THR A 128 2.84 -10.85 0.68
CA THR A 128 4.07 -11.52 0.23
C THR A 128 4.69 -10.85 -1.01
N LYS A 129 3.89 -10.10 -1.78
CA LYS A 129 4.34 -9.45 -3.02
C LYS A 129 5.42 -8.40 -2.74
N PRO A 130 6.41 -8.21 -3.61
CA PRO A 130 7.41 -7.16 -3.45
C PRO A 130 6.81 -5.78 -3.74
N GLY A 131 7.43 -4.75 -3.16
CA GLY A 131 7.10 -3.35 -3.45
C GLY A 131 5.68 -2.95 -3.05
N PRO A 132 5.09 -1.95 -3.73
CA PRO A 132 3.76 -1.43 -3.43
C PRO A 132 2.63 -2.46 -3.53
N ARG A 133 2.79 -3.50 -4.36
CA ARG A 133 1.79 -4.58 -4.54
C ARG A 133 1.44 -5.31 -3.24
N LYS A 134 2.28 -5.21 -2.20
CA LYS A 134 1.96 -5.71 -0.85
C LYS A 134 0.79 -5.00 -0.17
N TYR A 135 0.44 -3.82 -0.64
CA TYR A 135 -0.71 -3.04 -0.20
C TYR A 135 -1.90 -3.17 -1.15
N GLY A 136 -1.90 -4.19 -2.02
CA GLY A 136 -2.92 -4.43 -3.03
C GLY A 136 -4.33 -4.45 -2.45
N CYS A 137 -5.17 -3.50 -2.87
CA CYS A 137 -6.57 -3.38 -2.50
C CYS A 137 -7.47 -3.70 -3.70
N GLN A 138 -8.66 -4.23 -3.42
CA GLN A 138 -9.69 -4.47 -4.42
C GLN A 138 -10.71 -3.33 -4.31
N LEU A 139 -10.92 -2.61 -5.41
CA LEU A 139 -11.82 -1.47 -5.48
C LEU A 139 -12.97 -1.77 -6.46
N THR A 140 -14.16 -1.27 -6.14
CA THR A 140 -15.33 -1.38 -7.00
C THR A 140 -15.96 -0.01 -7.22
N LEU A 141 -16.27 0.30 -8.48
CA LEU A 141 -16.86 1.58 -8.88
C LEU A 141 -18.29 1.69 -8.36
N ASP A 142 -18.68 2.86 -7.85
CA ASP A 142 -20.03 3.11 -7.35
C ASP A 142 -20.94 3.66 -8.48
N PRO A 143 -21.93 2.87 -8.96
CA PRO A 143 -22.88 3.31 -9.98
C PRO A 143 -23.74 4.51 -9.53
N ASN A 144 -23.86 4.78 -8.23
CA ASN A 144 -24.58 5.96 -7.73
C ASN A 144 -23.83 7.27 -7.97
N THR A 145 -22.52 7.19 -8.20
CA THR A 145 -21.68 8.38 -8.44
C THR A 145 -21.35 8.55 -9.92
N ALA A 146 -21.38 7.47 -10.70
CA ALA A 146 -20.98 7.46 -12.09
C ALA A 146 -21.76 8.46 -12.96
N HIS A 147 -21.03 9.30 -13.67
CA HIS A 147 -21.63 10.18 -14.69
C HIS A 147 -22.39 9.35 -15.74
N ARG A 148 -23.51 9.88 -16.25
CA ARG A 148 -24.39 9.15 -17.20
C ARG A 148 -23.70 8.80 -18.52
N GLY A 149 -22.63 9.48 -18.91
CA GLY A 149 -21.81 9.13 -20.08
C GLY A 149 -20.83 7.96 -19.87
N LEU A 150 -20.78 7.38 -18.67
CA LEU A 150 -19.89 6.27 -18.34
C LEU A 150 -20.69 4.98 -18.17
N SER A 151 -20.25 3.90 -18.82
CA SER A 151 -20.79 2.55 -18.64
C SER A 151 -19.92 1.75 -17.68
N LEU A 152 -20.53 1.16 -16.66
CA LEU A 152 -19.87 0.26 -15.72
C LEU A 152 -20.15 -1.20 -16.10
N SER A 153 -19.12 -2.04 -16.04
CA SER A 153 -19.22 -3.48 -16.35
C SER A 153 -18.27 -4.31 -15.49
N GLU A 154 -18.29 -5.65 -15.67
CA GLU A 154 -17.42 -6.60 -14.94
C GLU A 154 -17.53 -6.47 -13.43
N GLY A 155 -18.77 -6.49 -12.92
CA GLY A 155 -19.00 -6.31 -11.49
C GLY A 155 -18.55 -4.94 -10.98
N ASN A 156 -18.64 -3.91 -11.83
CA ASN A 156 -18.19 -2.53 -11.58
C ASN A 156 -16.67 -2.39 -11.40
N ARG A 157 -15.88 -3.21 -12.09
CA ARG A 157 -14.41 -3.07 -12.13
C ARG A 157 -13.89 -2.45 -13.41
N ARG A 158 -14.74 -2.34 -14.44
CA ARG A 158 -14.40 -1.67 -15.70
C ARG A 158 -15.35 -0.51 -15.96
N VAL A 159 -14.78 0.61 -16.36
CA VAL A 159 -15.50 1.80 -16.83
C VAL A 159 -15.14 2.11 -18.28
N THR A 160 -16.13 2.46 -19.08
CA THR A 160 -15.93 2.85 -20.48
C THR A 160 -16.74 4.10 -20.78
N TYR A 161 -16.11 5.06 -21.46
CA TYR A 161 -16.82 6.22 -21.97
C TYR A 161 -17.71 5.82 -23.16
N THR A 162 -18.98 6.23 -23.13
CA THR A 162 -19.93 5.96 -24.21
C THR A 162 -20.34 7.26 -24.90
N GLN A 163 -19.70 7.56 -26.03
CA GLN A 163 -19.94 8.78 -26.80
C GLN A 163 -21.43 8.93 -27.17
N GLY A 164 -22.02 10.06 -26.79
CA GLY A 164 -23.41 10.41 -27.12
C GLY A 164 -24.50 9.56 -26.44
N ARG A 165 -24.15 8.51 -25.69
CA ARG A 165 -25.12 7.62 -25.02
C ARG A 165 -25.13 7.88 -23.52
N LYS A 166 -26.30 8.24 -22.99
CA LYS A 166 -26.55 8.34 -21.54
C LYS A 166 -27.03 7.00 -21.00
N GLN A 167 -26.34 6.48 -20.01
CA GLN A 167 -26.72 5.30 -19.27
C GLN A 167 -27.95 5.58 -18.40
N PRO A 168 -28.86 4.59 -18.25
CA PRO A 168 -30.13 4.76 -17.55
C PRO A 168 -29.98 4.67 -16.03
N TYR A 169 -28.93 5.28 -15.47
CA TYR A 169 -28.76 5.32 -14.02
C TYR A 169 -29.86 6.17 -13.35
N PRO A 170 -30.37 5.79 -12.17
CA PRO A 170 -31.31 6.61 -11.42
C PRO A 170 -30.69 7.96 -11.00
N ASP A 171 -31.51 8.98 -10.79
CA ASP A 171 -31.03 10.21 -10.19
C ASP A 171 -30.52 9.95 -8.77
N HIS A 172 -29.40 10.57 -8.42
CA HIS A 172 -28.75 10.38 -7.13
C HIS A 172 -27.96 11.64 -6.74
N PRO A 173 -27.98 12.10 -5.48
CA PRO A 173 -27.29 13.32 -5.07
C PRO A 173 -25.77 13.26 -5.25
N GLU A 174 -25.18 12.07 -5.09
CA GLU A 174 -23.73 11.85 -5.28
C GLU A 174 -23.29 11.71 -6.74
N ARG A 175 -24.20 11.79 -7.71
CA ARG A 175 -23.90 11.57 -9.12
C ARG A 175 -23.17 12.76 -9.70
N PHE A 176 -22.05 12.51 -10.38
CA PHE A 176 -21.41 13.54 -11.20
C PHE A 176 -22.28 13.89 -12.40
N GLU A 177 -22.54 15.19 -12.60
CA GLU A 177 -23.45 15.67 -13.66
C GLU A 177 -22.71 16.25 -14.87
N ASN A 178 -21.57 16.91 -14.69
CA ASN A 178 -20.89 17.64 -15.76
C ASN A 178 -19.55 17.04 -16.20
N TYR A 179 -18.87 16.31 -15.31
CA TYR A 179 -17.59 15.67 -15.60
C TYR A 179 -17.75 14.15 -15.66
N PHE A 180 -17.11 13.50 -16.64
CA PHE A 180 -17.11 12.05 -16.81
C PHE A 180 -16.29 11.35 -15.71
N GLN A 181 -16.86 11.26 -14.51
CA GLN A 181 -16.21 10.75 -13.32
C GLN A 181 -17.05 9.70 -12.59
N VAL A 182 -16.37 8.88 -11.82
CA VAL A 182 -16.94 7.88 -10.92
C VAL A 182 -15.97 7.68 -9.75
N VAL A 183 -16.48 7.49 -8.53
CA VAL A 183 -15.67 7.10 -7.37
C VAL A 183 -15.92 5.64 -7.01
N CYS A 184 -14.99 5.05 -6.26
CA CYS A 184 -15.17 3.70 -5.71
C CYS A 184 -16.11 3.72 -4.50
N ARG A 185 -16.70 2.56 -4.17
CA ARG A 185 -17.52 2.37 -2.96
C ARG A 185 -16.66 2.38 -1.70
N GLU A 186 -15.47 1.82 -1.80
CA GLU A 186 -14.53 1.67 -0.71
C GLU A 186 -13.85 3.02 -0.40
N SER A 187 -13.72 3.34 0.88
CA SER A 187 -12.84 4.41 1.36
C SER A 187 -11.49 3.82 1.74
N VAL A 188 -10.42 4.49 1.34
CA VAL A 188 -9.06 4.07 1.65
C VAL A 188 -8.59 4.79 2.91
N CYS A 189 -8.44 4.05 4.00
CA CYS A 189 -8.08 4.58 5.33
C CYS A 189 -6.65 4.22 5.75
N GLU A 190 -6.05 3.26 5.07
CA GLU A 190 -4.69 2.75 5.31
C GLU A 190 -3.91 2.74 4.01
N ARG A 191 -2.67 2.22 4.07
CA ARG A 191 -1.83 2.03 2.89
C ARG A 191 -2.53 1.13 1.88
N CYS A 192 -2.89 1.68 0.72
CA CYS A 192 -3.62 0.98 -0.34
C CYS A 192 -2.97 1.26 -1.68
N TYR A 193 -2.82 0.18 -2.44
CA TYR A 193 -2.23 0.17 -3.76
C TYR A 193 -3.20 -0.47 -4.75
N TRP A 194 -3.46 0.21 -5.86
CA TRP A 194 -4.23 -0.35 -6.96
C TRP A 194 -3.60 0.03 -8.31
N GLU A 195 -3.97 -0.77 -9.30
CA GLU A 195 -3.58 -0.62 -10.69
C GLU A 195 -4.84 -0.51 -11.53
N ALA A 196 -4.82 0.36 -12.53
CA ALA A 196 -5.87 0.47 -13.52
C ALA A 196 -5.27 0.26 -14.90
N GLU A 197 -5.74 -0.78 -15.58
CA GLU A 197 -5.49 -1.00 -17.00
C GLU A 197 -6.33 0.00 -17.79
N CYS A 198 -5.67 0.77 -18.65
CA CYS A 198 -6.26 1.86 -19.39
C CYS A 198 -5.98 1.66 -20.89
N SER A 199 -7.00 1.86 -21.72
CA SER A 199 -6.85 1.87 -23.17
C SER A 199 -7.32 3.22 -23.70
N LEU A 200 -6.49 3.89 -24.49
CA LEU A 200 -6.78 5.22 -25.03
C LEU A 200 -7.11 5.13 -26.52
N SER A 201 -8.15 5.82 -26.95
CA SER A 201 -8.37 6.09 -28.38
C SER A 201 -7.34 7.10 -28.88
N GLU A 202 -7.26 7.28 -30.20
CA GLU A 202 -6.66 8.49 -30.78
C GLU A 202 -7.36 9.70 -30.14
N TRP A 203 -6.61 10.57 -29.44
CA TRP A 203 -7.13 11.74 -28.70
C TRP A 203 -7.76 11.48 -27.32
N GLY A 204 -7.65 10.26 -26.79
CA GLY A 204 -8.17 9.93 -25.46
C GLY A 204 -7.31 10.52 -24.32
N GLU A 205 -7.97 10.75 -23.19
CA GLU A 205 -7.35 10.98 -21.88
C GLU A 205 -8.05 10.10 -20.84
N VAL A 206 -7.28 9.54 -19.90
CA VAL A 206 -7.77 8.73 -18.79
C VAL A 206 -7.13 9.22 -17.50
N TYR A 207 -7.93 9.21 -16.42
CA TYR A 207 -7.48 9.63 -15.10
C TYR A 207 -7.70 8.51 -14.10
N ILE A 208 -6.73 8.33 -13.21
CA ILE A 208 -6.97 7.72 -11.90
C ILE A 208 -6.80 8.79 -10.82
N ALA A 209 -7.61 8.72 -9.78
CA ALA A 209 -7.67 9.78 -8.78
C ALA A 209 -7.95 9.25 -7.37
N VAL A 210 -7.57 10.06 -6.39
CA VAL A 210 -8.04 9.99 -5.01
C VAL A 210 -8.73 11.29 -4.65
N THR A 211 -9.78 11.20 -3.85
CA THR A 211 -10.52 12.37 -3.39
C THR A 211 -11.11 12.12 -2.02
N TYR A 212 -11.25 13.20 -1.24
CA TYR A 212 -12.13 13.18 -0.07
C TYR A 212 -13.60 13.13 -0.50
N LYS A 213 -14.44 12.53 0.33
CA LYS A 213 -15.88 12.36 0.07
C LYS A 213 -16.60 13.68 -0.23
N GLY A 214 -16.12 14.80 0.32
CA GLY A 214 -16.70 16.13 0.17
C GLY A 214 -16.43 16.83 -1.17
N ILE A 215 -15.99 16.14 -2.22
CA ILE A 215 -15.88 16.74 -3.55
C ILE A 215 -17.26 17.08 -4.11
N SER A 216 -17.38 18.27 -4.71
CA SER A 216 -18.62 18.72 -5.36
C SER A 216 -18.98 17.82 -6.54
N ARG A 217 -20.26 17.47 -6.66
CA ARG A 217 -20.77 16.54 -7.70
C ARG A 217 -21.46 17.26 -8.86
N LYS A 218 -21.90 18.49 -8.64
CA LYS A 218 -22.72 19.30 -9.55
C LYS A 218 -22.09 20.66 -9.78
N GLY A 219 -22.16 21.16 -11.01
CA GLY A 219 -21.55 22.43 -11.41
C GLY A 219 -20.40 22.24 -12.41
N GLU A 220 -20.05 23.32 -13.10
CA GLU A 220 -19.03 23.34 -14.15
C GLU A 220 -17.68 23.89 -13.66
N ASP A 221 -17.58 24.17 -12.35
CA ASP A 221 -16.32 24.60 -11.75
C ASP A 221 -15.37 23.41 -11.63
N SER A 222 -14.08 23.70 -11.79
CA SER A 222 -12.93 22.88 -11.40
C SER A 222 -13.04 22.24 -10.02
N ASP A 223 -13.83 22.80 -9.10
CA ASP A 223 -14.13 22.20 -7.80
C ASP A 223 -14.82 20.83 -7.91
N CYS A 224 -15.50 20.53 -9.03
CA CYS A 224 -16.13 19.24 -9.29
C CYS A 224 -15.23 18.23 -10.01
N ARG A 225 -14.05 18.65 -10.51
CA ARG A 225 -13.12 17.81 -11.27
C ARG A 225 -11.99 17.28 -10.38
N PHE A 226 -11.65 16.01 -10.49
CA PHE A 226 -10.46 15.45 -9.82
C PHE A 226 -9.19 16.20 -10.22
N GLY A 227 -8.38 16.54 -9.23
CA GLY A 227 -7.17 17.37 -9.38
C GLY A 227 -7.45 18.87 -9.57
N GLY A 228 -8.71 19.28 -9.78
CA GLY A 228 -9.14 20.68 -9.93
C GLY A 228 -9.37 21.39 -8.60
N ASN A 229 -9.23 20.71 -7.47
CA ASN A 229 -9.48 21.24 -6.13
C ASN A 229 -8.44 20.76 -5.12
N LYS A 230 -8.48 21.36 -3.92
CA LYS A 230 -7.62 20.97 -2.79
C LYS A 230 -7.93 19.60 -2.17
N ASN A 231 -9.07 19.01 -2.52
CA ASN A 231 -9.59 17.77 -1.94
C ASN A 231 -9.35 16.53 -2.82
N SER A 232 -8.59 16.67 -3.91
CA SER A 232 -8.33 15.59 -4.84
C SER A 232 -6.97 15.70 -5.50
N TRP A 233 -6.46 14.54 -5.89
CA TRP A 233 -5.25 14.36 -6.67
C TRP A 233 -5.56 13.38 -7.78
N SER A 234 -5.10 13.68 -9.00
CA SER A 234 -5.27 12.76 -10.13
C SER A 234 -4.01 12.63 -10.94
N LEU A 235 -3.73 11.39 -11.37
CA LEU A 235 -2.77 11.09 -12.41
C LEU A 235 -3.55 10.99 -13.72
N GLU A 236 -3.10 11.74 -14.72
CA GLU A 236 -3.62 11.78 -16.08
C GLU A 236 -2.67 11.01 -17.00
N CYS A 237 -3.22 10.17 -17.87
CA CYS A 237 -2.55 9.63 -19.04
C CYS A 237 -3.28 10.12 -20.29
N PHE A 238 -2.57 10.65 -21.27
CA PHE A 238 -3.16 11.20 -22.49
C PHE A 238 -2.22 11.02 -23.69
N LYS A 239 -2.78 11.00 -24.90
CA LYS A 239 -2.02 10.98 -26.16
C LYS A 239 -2.02 12.39 -26.81
N PRO A 240 -0.89 13.12 -26.80
CA PRO A 240 -0.82 14.45 -27.42
C PRO A 240 -0.82 14.37 -28.95
N SER A 241 -1.23 15.46 -29.62
CA SER A 241 -1.35 15.51 -31.09
C SER A 241 -0.07 15.36 -31.87
N TYR A 242 1.02 15.76 -31.25
CA TYR A 242 2.32 15.86 -31.86
C TYR A 242 3.21 14.66 -31.50
N SER A 243 2.69 13.65 -30.80
CA SER A 243 3.48 12.47 -30.41
C SER A 243 2.68 11.18 -30.46
N ASP A 244 3.33 10.13 -30.92
CA ASP A 244 2.82 8.77 -30.80
C ASP A 244 3.01 8.16 -29.40
N LYS A 245 3.69 8.89 -28.50
CA LYS A 245 3.94 8.45 -27.14
C LYS A 245 2.87 8.97 -26.18
N LEU A 246 2.48 8.11 -25.23
CA LEU A 246 1.67 8.53 -24.10
C LEU A 246 2.44 9.53 -23.23
N SER A 247 1.72 10.54 -22.74
CA SER A 247 2.21 11.55 -21.80
C SER A 247 1.43 11.46 -20.50
N TYR A 248 2.10 11.86 -19.42
CA TYR A 248 1.55 11.75 -18.07
C TYR A 248 1.62 13.10 -17.36
N SER A 249 0.60 13.41 -16.56
CA SER A 249 0.65 14.57 -15.68
C SER A 249 -0.05 14.29 -14.36
N VAL A 250 0.41 14.91 -13.29
CA VAL A 250 -0.33 14.97 -12.02
C VAL A 250 -1.06 16.30 -11.91
N TRP A 251 -2.27 16.24 -11.39
CA TRP A 251 -3.11 17.39 -11.11
C TRP A 251 -3.47 17.45 -9.63
N HIS A 252 -3.34 18.64 -9.06
CA HIS A 252 -3.82 18.97 -7.73
C HIS A 252 -4.10 20.47 -7.61
N ASN A 253 -5.25 20.84 -7.05
CA ASN A 253 -5.63 22.24 -6.84
C ASN A 253 -5.44 23.14 -8.08
N LYS A 254 -5.90 22.67 -9.25
CA LYS A 254 -5.79 23.34 -10.56
C LYS A 254 -4.36 23.47 -11.10
N ASN A 255 -3.37 22.96 -10.38
CA ASN A 255 -1.99 22.92 -10.83
C ASN A 255 -1.71 21.59 -11.53
N ARG A 256 -1.08 21.67 -12.70
CA ARG A 256 -0.70 20.52 -13.52
C ARG A 256 0.82 20.43 -13.59
N THR A 257 1.37 19.27 -13.26
CA THR A 257 2.79 18.97 -13.40
C THR A 257 2.99 17.80 -14.35
N LEU A 258 3.74 18.01 -15.43
CA LEU A 258 4.11 16.94 -16.36
C LEU A 258 5.09 15.98 -15.70
N ILE A 259 4.89 14.69 -15.93
CA ILE A 259 5.76 13.63 -15.42
C ILE A 259 6.50 13.02 -16.61
N PRO A 260 7.81 12.75 -16.50
CA PRO A 260 8.53 12.01 -17.52
C PRO A 260 7.84 10.67 -17.79
N ALA A 261 7.54 10.39 -19.05
CA ALA A 261 7.00 9.10 -19.42
C ALA A 261 8.04 7.99 -19.12
N PRO A 262 7.63 6.84 -18.57
CA PRO A 262 8.49 5.67 -18.52
C PRO A 262 8.90 5.26 -19.94
N SER A 263 9.99 4.49 -20.04
CA SER A 263 10.56 3.96 -21.29
C SER A 263 9.48 3.48 -22.28
N PRO A 264 9.71 3.61 -23.60
CA PRO A 264 8.63 3.63 -24.59
C PRO A 264 7.84 2.32 -24.62
N THR A 265 6.57 2.36 -24.23
CA THR A 265 5.58 1.37 -24.65
C THR A 265 4.86 1.92 -25.88
N ALA A 266 4.96 1.21 -27.00
CA ALA A 266 4.35 1.58 -28.28
C ALA A 266 2.83 1.33 -28.31
N GLU A 267 2.21 1.14 -27.16
CA GLU A 267 0.87 0.58 -27.03
C GLU A 267 -0.08 1.66 -26.51
N GLN A 268 -1.28 1.70 -27.10
CA GLN A 268 -2.42 2.51 -26.62
C GLN A 268 -2.94 2.02 -25.26
N GLU A 269 -2.27 1.03 -24.66
CA GLU A 269 -2.57 0.42 -23.38
C GLU A 269 -1.51 0.83 -22.36
N CYS A 270 -1.96 1.21 -21.17
CA CYS A 270 -1.06 1.52 -20.07
C CYS A 270 -1.64 1.02 -18.74
N VAL A 271 -0.76 0.79 -17.78
CA VAL A 271 -1.15 0.49 -16.39
C VAL A 271 -0.82 1.70 -15.55
N MET A 272 -1.85 2.40 -15.08
CA MET A 272 -1.70 3.50 -14.14
C MET A 272 -1.72 2.93 -12.73
N MET A 273 -0.76 3.35 -11.89
CA MET A 273 -0.57 2.83 -10.54
C MET A 273 -0.70 3.96 -9.53
N MET A 274 -1.35 3.69 -8.39
CA MET A 274 -1.44 4.64 -7.29
C MET A 274 -1.22 3.94 -5.96
N LEU A 275 -0.33 4.53 -5.15
CA LEU A 275 -0.09 4.16 -3.76
C LEU A 275 -0.52 5.32 -2.88
N VAL A 276 -1.43 5.05 -1.96
CA VAL A 276 -1.79 5.98 -0.89
C VAL A 276 -0.99 5.57 0.34
N GLU A 277 -0.08 6.44 0.82
CA GLU A 277 0.85 6.10 1.90
C GLU A 277 0.26 6.32 3.31
N GLU A 278 -0.49 7.42 3.49
CA GLU A 278 -1.21 7.75 4.72
C GLU A 278 -2.46 8.56 4.37
N CYS A 279 -3.64 8.04 4.69
CA CYS A 279 -4.85 8.85 4.72
C CYS A 279 -5.11 9.23 6.18
N VAL A 280 -5.01 10.52 6.50
CA VAL A 280 -5.63 11.01 7.73
C VAL A 280 -7.12 10.89 7.53
N CYS A 281 -7.74 9.90 8.18
CA CYS A 281 -9.18 9.79 8.28
C CYS A 281 -9.69 10.89 9.20
N THR A 282 -9.67 12.16 8.75
CA THR A 282 -10.48 13.18 9.40
C THR A 282 -11.92 12.91 8.94
N GLY A 283 -12.71 12.37 9.86
CA GLY A 283 -14.14 12.09 9.68
C GLY A 283 -14.97 13.33 9.38
#